data_AF-A0A3P7ZSZ9-F1
#
_entry.id   AF-A0A3P7ZSZ9-F1
#
_cell.length_a   1.000
_cell.length_b   1.000
_cell.length_c   1.000
_cell.angle_alpha   90.00
_cell.angle_beta   90.00
_cell.angle_gamma   90.00
#
_symmetry.space_group_name_H-M   'P 1'
#
loop_
_entity.id
_entity.type
_entity.pdbx_description
1 polymer ?
#
loop_
_entity_poly.entity_id
_entity_poly.type
_entity_poly.pdbx_seq_one_letter_code
_entity_poly.pdbx_strand_id
1 'polypeptide(L)'
;MKEEESIMENNWKGIKEAPVSTCQEVLGRKKHNHKEWISKETLDRIEERKNENTAISNSRTRTEKVKEHAEYTEANKQVKKSIRADK
;
A
#
# COMPACT_ATOMS: atom_id res chain seq x y z
N MET A 1 34.26 -43.15 9.06
CA MET A 1 34.31 -41.69 9.36
C MET A 1 33.28 -40.92 8.53
N LYS A 2 33.58 -40.41 7.31
CA LYS A 2 32.61 -39.54 6.58
C LYS A 2 31.31 -40.22 6.13
N GLU A 3 31.35 -41.50 5.73
CA GLU A 3 30.15 -42.24 5.32
C GLU A 3 29.24 -42.59 6.49
N GLU A 4 29.80 -42.96 7.64
CA GLU A 4 29.02 -43.28 8.85
C GLU A 4 28.33 -42.05 9.43
N GLU A 5 28.99 -40.88 9.40
CA GLU A 5 28.38 -39.60 9.78
C GLU A 5 27.20 -39.24 8.87
N SER A 6 27.36 -39.42 7.55
CA SER A 6 26.30 -39.20 6.56
C SER A 6 25.10 -40.14 6.78
N ILE A 7 25.35 -41.42 7.12
CA ILE A 7 24.27 -42.38 7.40
C ILE A 7 23.50 -41.97 8.66
N MET A 8 24.18 -41.55 9.72
CA MET A 8 23.53 -41.07 10.94
C MET A 8 22.71 -39.80 10.71
N GLU A 9 23.22 -38.86 9.93
CA GLU A 9 22.51 -37.62 9.59
C GLU A 9 21.24 -37.90 8.77
N ASN A 10 21.34 -38.80 7.79
CA ASN A 10 20.19 -39.23 6.97
C ASN A 10 19.13 -39.96 7.79
N ASN A 11 19.54 -40.85 8.71
CA ASN A 11 18.62 -41.54 9.62
C ASN A 11 17.89 -40.55 10.54
N TRP A 12 18.62 -39.57 11.08
CA TRP A 12 18.06 -38.52 11.92
C TRP A 12 17.07 -37.63 11.17
N LYS A 13 17.38 -37.31 9.91
CA LYS A 13 16.47 -36.59 9.00
C LYS A 13 15.20 -37.40 8.74
N GLY A 14 15.32 -38.69 8.46
CA GLY A 14 14.17 -39.59 8.26
C GLY A 14 13.25 -39.65 9.49
N ILE A 15 13.81 -39.72 10.70
CA ILE A 15 13.04 -39.72 11.95
C ILE A 15 12.25 -38.40 12.13
N LYS A 16 12.82 -37.26 11.74
CA LYS A 16 12.13 -35.97 11.80
C LYS A 16 11.06 -35.80 10.73
N GLU A 17 11.33 -36.29 9.52
CA GLU A 17 10.44 -36.12 8.36
C GLU A 17 9.26 -37.10 8.38
N ALA A 18 9.42 -38.30 8.92
CA ALA A 18 8.36 -39.32 8.99
C ALA A 18 7.06 -38.81 9.63
N PRO A 19 7.06 -38.24 10.86
CA PRO A 19 5.82 -37.75 11.48
C PRO A 19 5.20 -36.57 10.70
N VAL A 20 6.03 -35.70 10.12
CA VAL A 20 5.57 -34.58 9.27
C VAL A 20 4.88 -35.11 8.01
N SER A 21 5.46 -36.12 7.36
CA SER A 21 4.90 -36.75 6.17
C SER A 21 3.58 -37.45 6.48
N THR A 22 3.51 -38.23 7.55
CA THR A 22 2.27 -38.91 7.98
C THR A 22 1.16 -37.90 8.28
N CYS A 23 1.48 -36.82 9.01
CA CYS A 23 0.50 -35.78 9.31
C CYS A 23 0.00 -35.11 8.01
N GLN A 24 0.89 -34.87 7.06
CA GLN A 24 0.55 -34.26 5.79
C GLN A 24 -0.29 -35.16 4.88
N GLU A 25 -0.04 -36.47 4.90
CA GLU A 25 -0.82 -37.47 4.15
C GLU A 25 -2.22 -37.63 4.73
N VAL A 26 -2.33 -37.72 6.06
CA VAL A 26 -3.61 -37.92 6.76
C VAL A 26 -4.46 -36.65 6.79
N LEU A 27 -3.86 -35.51 7.13
CA LEU A 27 -4.57 -34.24 7.33
C LEU A 27 -4.58 -33.34 6.09
N GLY A 28 -3.77 -33.67 5.08
CA GLY A 28 -3.54 -32.82 3.93
C GLY A 28 -2.67 -31.59 4.25
N ARG A 29 -2.10 -30.97 3.22
CA ARG A 29 -1.51 -29.63 3.37
C ARG A 29 -2.62 -28.59 3.42
N LYS A 30 -2.55 -27.67 4.39
CA LYS A 30 -3.35 -26.44 4.35
C LYS A 30 -3.02 -25.70 3.05
N LYS A 31 -3.96 -25.65 2.12
CA LYS A 31 -3.79 -24.86 0.91
C LYS A 31 -3.65 -23.40 1.33
N HIS A 32 -2.49 -22.81 1.05
CA HIS A 32 -2.30 -21.37 1.18
C HIS A 32 -2.97 -20.70 -0.02
N ASN A 33 -4.27 -20.95 -0.20
CA ASN A 33 -5.04 -20.26 -1.21
C ASN A 33 -5.01 -18.79 -0.81
N HIS A 34 -4.40 -17.95 -1.63
CA HIS A 34 -4.71 -16.54 -1.56
C HIS A 34 -6.23 -16.46 -1.74
N LYS A 35 -6.90 -15.76 -0.83
CA LYS A 35 -8.34 -15.55 -0.93
C LYS A 35 -8.59 -14.98 -2.34
N GLU A 36 -9.37 -15.66 -3.18
CA GLU A 36 -9.59 -15.24 -4.58
C GLU A 36 -10.11 -13.80 -4.68
N TRP A 37 -10.81 -13.33 -3.66
CA TRP A 37 -11.28 -11.94 -3.57
C TRP A 37 -10.16 -10.91 -3.35
N ILE A 38 -8.97 -11.32 -2.91
CA ILE A 38 -7.74 -10.51 -2.87
C ILE A 38 -6.91 -10.89 -4.09
N SER A 39 -7.43 -10.61 -5.28
CA SER A 39 -6.65 -10.76 -6.51
C SER A 39 -5.63 -9.63 -6.61
N LYS A 40 -4.53 -9.87 -7.33
CA LYS A 40 -3.54 -8.83 -7.63
C LYS A 40 -4.19 -7.64 -8.37
N GLU A 41 -5.08 -7.95 -9.32
CA GLU A 41 -5.90 -6.96 -10.02
C GLU A 41 -6.71 -6.08 -9.05
N THR A 42 -7.25 -6.64 -7.97
CA THR A 42 -7.98 -5.87 -6.96
C THR A 42 -7.06 -4.92 -6.21
N LEU A 43 -5.83 -5.35 -5.89
CA LEU A 43 -4.82 -4.50 -5.26
C LEU A 43 -4.39 -3.36 -6.18
N ASP A 44 -4.15 -3.66 -7.46
CA ASP A 44 -3.77 -2.67 -8.48
C ASP A 44 -4.87 -1.59 -8.62
N ARG A 45 -6.15 -2.01 -8.69
CA ARG A 45 -7.31 -1.08 -8.74
C ARG A 45 -7.50 -0.23 -7.49
N ILE A 46 -7.03 -0.69 -6.33
CA ILE A 46 -7.04 0.10 -5.09
C ILE A 46 -5.94 1.18 -5.15
N GLU A 47 -4.76 0.82 -5.63
CA GLU A 47 -3.65 1.74 -5.78
C GLU A 47 -3.94 2.84 -6.83
N GLU A 48 -4.50 2.46 -7.99
CA GLU A 48 -4.94 3.42 -9.01
C GLU A 48 -5.93 4.45 -8.44
N ARG A 49 -6.98 3.99 -7.76
CA ARG A 49 -7.97 4.89 -7.14
C ARG A 49 -7.36 5.79 -6.08
N LYS A 50 -6.38 5.30 -5.32
CA LYS A 50 -5.67 6.12 -4.33
C LYS A 50 -4.91 7.26 -5.01
N ASN A 51 -4.19 6.96 -6.10
CA ASN A 51 -3.41 7.94 -6.84
C ASN A 51 -4.30 9.00 -7.52
N GLU A 52 -5.42 8.59 -8.11
CA GLU A 52 -6.42 9.50 -8.69
C GLU A 52 -6.99 10.46 -7.63
N ASN A 53 -7.38 9.93 -6.46
CA ASN A 53 -7.88 10.77 -5.37
C ASN A 53 -6.84 11.78 -4.89
N THR A 54 -5.57 11.39 -4.80
CA THR A 54 -4.47 12.31 -4.47
C THR A 54 -4.32 13.40 -5.52
N ALA A 55 -4.37 13.06 -6.80
CA ALA A 55 -4.29 14.04 -7.89
C ALA A 55 -5.44 15.06 -7.84
N ILE A 56 -6.68 14.58 -7.61
CA ILE A 56 -7.87 15.43 -7.47
C ILE A 56 -7.72 16.36 -6.26
N SER A 57 -7.33 15.83 -5.10
CA SER A 57 -7.14 16.63 -3.87
C SER A 57 -6.10 17.75 -4.07
N ASN A 58 -4.97 17.43 -4.70
CA ASN A 58 -3.92 18.40 -5.01
C ASN A 58 -4.42 19.49 -5.97
N SER A 59 -5.20 19.10 -6.99
CA SER A 59 -5.78 20.05 -7.95
C SER A 59 -6.76 21.03 -7.28
N ARG A 60 -7.61 20.55 -6.36
CA ARG A 60 -8.56 21.36 -5.60
C ARG A 60 -7.82 22.34 -4.69
N THR A 61 -6.85 21.84 -3.93
CA THR A 61 -6.00 22.66 -3.05
C THR A 61 -5.30 23.79 -3.82
N ARG A 62 -4.76 23.49 -5.01
CA ARG A 62 -4.13 24.50 -5.86
C ARG A 62 -5.13 25.56 -6.32
N THR A 63 -6.34 25.14 -6.68
CA THR A 63 -7.40 26.04 -7.13
C THR A 63 -7.86 26.97 -6.01
N GLU A 64 -8.04 26.44 -4.80
CA GLU A 64 -8.39 27.23 -3.62
C GLU A 64 -7.32 28.28 -3.31
N LYS A 65 -6.04 27.90 -3.32
CA LYS A 65 -4.94 28.86 -3.12
C LYS A 65 -4.92 29.98 -4.15
N VAL A 66 -5.18 29.65 -5.42
CA VAL A 66 -5.25 30.67 -6.48
C VAL A 66 -6.43 31.61 -6.26
N LYS A 67 -7.58 31.07 -5.85
CA LYS A 67 -8.78 31.86 -5.56
C LYS A 67 -8.55 32.81 -4.38
N GLU A 68 -8.00 32.31 -3.28
CA GLU A 68 -7.66 33.12 -2.10
C GLU A 68 -6.68 34.24 -2.46
N HIS A 69 -5.66 33.94 -3.26
CA HIS A 69 -4.70 34.96 -3.70
C HIS A 69 -5.34 36.05 -4.57
N ALA A 70 -6.29 35.67 -5.44
CA ALA A 70 -7.04 36.62 -6.24
C ALA A 70 -7.93 37.52 -5.37
N GLU A 71 -8.66 36.94 -4.41
CA GLU A 71 -9.51 37.68 -3.46
C GLU A 71 -8.69 38.66 -2.61
N TYR A 72 -7.54 38.24 -2.08
CA TYR A 72 -6.62 39.11 -1.36
C TYR A 72 -6.14 40.29 -2.23
N THR A 73 -5.81 40.02 -3.49
CA THR A 73 -5.35 41.04 -4.44
C THR A 73 -6.44 42.05 -4.76
N GLU A 74 -7.68 41.58 -4.97
CA GLU A 74 -8.87 42.41 -5.19
C GLU A 74 -9.12 43.33 -3.99
N ALA A 75 -9.16 42.77 -2.78
CA ALA A 75 -9.39 43.52 -1.54
C ALA A 75 -8.32 44.60 -1.33
N ASN A 76 -7.04 44.26 -1.53
CA ASN A 76 -5.95 45.23 -1.41
C ASN A 76 -6.05 46.38 -2.44
N LYS A 77 -6.49 46.08 -3.67
CA LYS A 77 -6.78 47.12 -4.68
C LYS A 77 -7.91 48.04 -4.23
N GLN A 78 -8.98 47.50 -3.64
CA GLN A 78 -10.11 48.29 -3.15
C GLN A 78 -9.70 49.22 -2.01
N VAL A 79 -8.94 48.71 -1.03
CA VAL A 79 -8.40 49.52 0.08
C VAL A 79 -7.51 50.66 -0.43
N LYS A 80 -6.62 50.40 -1.40
CA LYS A 80 -5.79 51.46 -1.99
C LYS A 80 -6.61 52.54 -2.70
N LYS A 81 -7.75 52.17 -3.31
CA LYS A 81 -8.65 53.13 -3.94
C LYS A 81 -9.40 53.98 -2.91
N SER A 82 -9.89 53.39 -1.82
CA SER A 82 -10.60 54.14 -0.77
C SER A 82 -9.68 55.15 -0.08
N ILE A 83 -8.44 54.76 0.26
CA ILE A 83 -7.44 55.66 0.87
C ILE A 83 -7.13 56.86 -0.04
N ARG A 84 -7.12 56.68 -1.37
CA ARG A 84 -6.90 57.79 -2.31
C ARG A 84 -8.10 58.72 -2.44
N ALA A 85 -9.31 58.21 -2.25
CA ALA A 85 -10.54 59.00 -2.34
C ALA A 85 -10.82 59.80 -1.06
N ASP A 86 -10.28 59.34 0.08
CA ASP A 86 -10.40 60.00 1.39
C ASP A 86 -9.43 61.19 1.57
N LYS A 87 -8.38 61.26 0.73
CA LYS A 87 -7.43 62.38 0.69
C LYS A 87 -7.90 63.51 -0.20
#